data_AF-Q6D754-F1
#
_entry.id   AF-Q6D754-F1
#
_cell.length_a   1.000
_cell.length_b   1.000
_cell.length_c   1.000
_cell.angle_alpha   90.00
_cell.angle_beta   90.00
_cell.angle_gamma   90.00
#
_symmetry.space_group_name_H-M   'P 1'
#
loop_
_entity.id
_entity.type
_entity.pdbx_description
1 polymer ?
#
loop_
_entity_poly.entity_id
_entity_poly.type
_entity_poly.pdbx_seq_one_letter_code
_entity_poly.pdbx_strand_id
1 'polypeptide(L)'
;MGENEHVASSFRDSITLLLKGNYPLGTVKIEYLGASMGIVTADPSVDEPDGVIRRADAAMYANKVMRKKAQASADQDDAMPFTSRRR
;
A
#
# COMPACT_ATOMS: atom_id res chain seq x y z
N MET A 1 -20.43 0.43 -5.27
CA MET A 1 -19.40 0.72 -4.25
C MET A 1 -20.07 1.56 -3.18
N GLY A 2 -20.16 1.07 -1.95
CA GLY A 2 -20.87 1.78 -0.87
C GLY A 2 -20.07 2.97 -0.34
N GLU A 3 -20.72 3.96 0.27
CA GLU A 3 -20.09 5.18 0.81
C GLU A 3 -18.93 4.84 1.77
N ASN A 4 -19.10 3.83 2.62
CA ASN A 4 -18.09 3.34 3.55
C ASN A 4 -16.82 2.81 2.88
N GLU A 5 -16.94 2.21 1.70
CA GLU A 5 -15.81 1.70 0.94
C GLU A 5 -14.99 2.85 0.34
N HIS A 6 -15.66 3.93 -0.08
CA HIS A 6 -15.01 5.14 -0.58
C HIS A 6 -14.26 5.91 0.52
N VAL A 7 -14.84 5.99 1.73
CA VAL A 7 -14.15 6.57 2.89
C VAL A 7 -12.90 5.75 3.23
N ALA A 8 -13.03 4.42 3.27
CA ALA A 8 -11.91 3.53 3.54
C ALA A 8 -10.80 3.64 2.48
N SER A 9 -11.14 3.79 1.20
CA SER A 9 -10.14 3.98 0.14
C SER A 9 -9.43 5.33 0.25
N SER A 10 -10.18 6.42 0.41
CA SER A 10 -9.61 7.78 0.51
C SER A 10 -8.70 7.93 1.73
N PHE A 11 -9.07 7.29 2.86
CA PHE A 11 -8.24 7.24 4.05
C PHE A 11 -6.95 6.44 3.83
N ARG A 12 -7.05 5.28 3.14
CA ARG A 12 -5.88 4.45 2.79
C ARG A 12 -4.88 5.24 1.96
N ASP A 13 -5.34 5.94 0.93
CA ASP A 13 -4.48 6.69 0.02
C ASP A 13 -3.78 7.85 0.76
N SER A 14 -4.53 8.56 1.60
CA SER A 14 -4.02 9.67 2.42
C SER A 14 -2.91 9.22 3.39
N ILE A 15 -3.15 8.15 4.16
CA ILE A 15 -2.13 7.62 5.08
C ILE A 15 -0.93 7.08 4.30
N THR A 16 -1.16 6.39 3.18
CA THR A 16 -0.08 5.84 2.36
C THR A 16 0.88 6.93 1.89
N LEU A 17 0.35 8.09 1.50
CA LEU A 17 1.16 9.23 1.09
C LEU A 17 1.97 9.81 2.25
N LEU A 18 1.34 9.97 3.42
CA LEU A 18 1.98 10.55 4.61
C LEU A 18 3.06 9.64 5.23
N LEU A 19 2.92 8.32 5.10
CA LEU A 19 3.90 7.36 5.60
C LEU A 19 5.05 7.10 4.62
N LYS A 20 4.97 7.56 3.37
CA LYS A 20 6.07 7.41 2.43
C LYS A 20 7.11 8.48 2.68
N GLY A 21 8.39 8.10 2.64
CA GLY A 21 9.45 9.10 2.72
C GLY A 21 10.81 8.54 3.09
N ASN A 22 11.75 9.47 3.24
CA ASN A 22 13.11 9.18 3.66
C ASN A 22 13.25 9.54 5.13
N TYR A 23 13.55 8.54 5.96
CA TYR A 23 13.69 8.68 7.40
C TYR A 23 15.18 8.61 7.78
N PRO A 24 15.79 9.72 8.23
CA PRO A 24 17.15 9.70 8.74
C PRO A 24 17.17 9.01 10.11
N LEU A 25 18.03 8.00 10.26
CA LEU A 25 18.27 7.28 11.50
C LEU A 25 19.78 7.29 11.80
N GLY A 26 20.23 8.35 12.45
CA GLY A 26 21.64 8.58 12.72
C GLY A 26 22.43 8.73 11.41
N THR A 27 23.33 7.77 11.15
CA THR A 27 24.16 7.73 9.94
C THR A 27 23.49 7.02 8.75
N VAL A 28 22.34 6.40 8.97
CA VAL A 28 21.61 5.62 7.95
C VAL A 28 20.37 6.40 7.49
N LYS A 29 19.97 6.21 6.23
CA LYS A 29 18.69 6.68 5.71
C LYS A 29 17.83 5.47 5.36
N ILE A 30 16.59 5.47 5.84
CA ILE A 30 15.60 4.47 5.47
C ILE A 30 14.69 5.09 4.42
N GLU A 31 14.80 4.63 3.18
CA GLU A 31 13.81 4.89 2.16
C GLU A 31 12.60 3.98 2.41
N TYR A 32 11.54 4.55 2.94
CA TYR A 32 10.34 3.80 3.29
C TYR A 32 9.25 4.05 2.25
N LEU A 33 8.99 3.04 1.43
CA LEU A 33 8.02 3.07 0.33
C LEU A 33 6.56 2.93 0.80
N GLY A 34 6.31 3.04 2.11
CA GLY A 34 5.00 2.94 2.75
C GLY A 34 4.62 1.53 3.22
N ALA A 35 3.59 1.48 4.06
CA ALA A 35 3.04 0.26 4.65
C ALA A 35 2.00 -0.41 3.74
N SER A 36 1.82 -1.72 3.89
CA SER A 36 0.60 -2.38 3.43
C SER A 36 -0.46 -2.31 4.51
N MET A 37 -1.66 -1.83 4.16
CA MET A 37 -2.71 -1.50 5.12
C MET A 37 -4.06 -2.08 4.73
N GLY A 38 -4.70 -2.74 5.68
CA GLY A 38 -6.08 -3.20 5.59
C GLY A 38 -6.97 -2.26 6.38
N ILE A 39 -7.87 -1.57 5.69
CA ILE A 39 -8.83 -0.63 6.30
C ILE A 39 -10.21 -1.14 5.98
N VAL A 40 -11.02 -1.29 7.02
CA VAL A 40 -12.41 -1.75 6.96
C VAL A 40 -13.25 -0.87 7.86
N THR A 41 -14.53 -0.73 7.55
CA THR A 41 -15.52 -0.16 8.47
C THR A 41 -16.09 -1.27 9.35
N ALA A 42 -16.26 -0.97 10.62
CA ALA A 42 -16.83 -1.84 11.63
C ALA A 42 -18.08 -1.18 12.21
N ASP A 43 -19.18 -1.91 12.28
CA ASP A 43 -20.37 -1.52 13.03
C ASP A 43 -20.43 -2.33 14.32
N PRO A 44 -20.17 -1.72 15.49
CA PRO A 44 -20.12 -2.43 16.76
C PRO A 44 -21.45 -3.08 17.18
N SER A 45 -22.56 -2.73 16.51
CA SER A 45 -23.88 -3.29 16.80
C SER A 45 -24.10 -4.66 16.16
N VAL A 46 -23.35 -4.99 15.11
CA VAL A 46 -23.55 -6.19 14.29
C VAL A 46 -22.27 -6.96 13.98
N ASP A 47 -21.11 -6.30 14.02
CA ASP A 47 -19.82 -6.92 13.74
C ASP A 47 -19.21 -7.55 15.00
N GLU A 48 -18.77 -8.80 14.85
CA GLU A 48 -17.89 -9.45 15.81
C GLU A 48 -16.46 -8.89 15.68
N PRO A 49 -15.81 -8.47 16.78
CA PRO A 49 -14.46 -7.87 16.75
C PRO A 49 -13.43 -8.71 15.97
N ASP A 50 -13.38 -10.02 16.22
CA ASP A 50 -12.45 -10.93 15.53
C ASP A 50 -12.76 -11.05 14.04
N GLY A 51 -14.05 -10.97 13.67
CA GLY A 51 -14.49 -10.90 12.29
C GLY A 51 -13.97 -9.66 11.57
N VAL A 52 -14.03 -8.50 12.23
CA VAL A 52 -13.50 -7.23 11.70
C VAL A 52 -11.99 -7.31 11.51
N ILE A 53 -11.26 -7.81 12.51
CA ILE A 53 -9.80 -7.95 12.44
C ILE A 53 -9.41 -8.87 11.28
N ARG A 54 -10.08 -10.01 11.12
CA ARG A 54 -9.84 -10.94 10.01
C ARG A 54 -10.13 -10.32 8.65
N ARG A 55 -11.19 -9.50 8.52
CA ARG A 55 -11.47 -8.74 7.28
C ARG A 55 -10.37 -7.72 7.00
N ALA A 56 -9.90 -7.01 8.02
CA ALA A 56 -8.80 -6.06 7.90
C ALA A 56 -7.50 -6.75 7.47
N ASP A 57 -7.17 -7.89 8.08
CA ASP A 57 -5.98 -8.67 7.73
C ASP A 57 -6.02 -9.16 6.28
N ALA A 58 -7.16 -9.68 5.83
CA ALA A 58 -7.35 -10.08 4.43
C ALA A 58 -7.16 -8.91 3.46
N ALA A 59 -7.71 -7.72 3.79
CA ALA A 59 -7.55 -6.52 2.99
C ALA A 59 -6.08 -6.04 2.96
N MET A 60 -5.36 -6.14 4.08
CA MET A 60 -3.94 -5.84 4.17
C MET A 60 -3.12 -6.78 3.27
N TYR A 61 -3.42 -8.08 3.33
CA TYR A 61 -2.72 -9.08 2.52
C TYR A 61 -2.94 -8.84 1.02
N ALA A 62 -4.17 -8.54 0.60
CA ALA A 62 -4.47 -8.16 -0.78
C ALA A 62 -3.65 -6.93 -1.22
N ASN A 63 -3.59 -5.89 -0.38
CA ASN A 63 -2.76 -4.71 -0.65
C ASN A 63 -1.27 -5.06 -0.78
N LYS A 64 -0.74 -5.91 0.11
CA LYS A 64 0.65 -6.38 0.06
C LYS A 64 0.97 -7.10 -1.26
N VAL A 65 0.07 -7.95 -1.73
CA VAL A 65 0.23 -8.65 -3.02
C VAL A 65 0.22 -7.66 -4.18
N MET A 66 -0.72 -6.70 -4.20
CA MET A 66 -0.78 -5.68 -5.25
C MET A 66 0.49 -4.82 -5.31
N ARG A 67 1.01 -4.41 -4.14
CA ARG A 67 2.26 -3.64 -4.07
C ARG A 67 3.46 -4.39 -4.59
N LYS A 68 3.61 -5.67 -4.22
CA LYS A 68 4.69 -6.52 -4.75
C LYS A 68 4.65 -6.61 -6.28
N LYS A 69 3.46 -6.72 -6.86
CA LYS A 69 3.29 -6.73 -8.32
C LYS A 69 3.69 -5.38 -8.94
N ALA A 70 3.27 -4.26 -8.36
CA ALA A 70 3.62 -2.93 -8.85
C ALA A 70 5.12 -2.62 -8.76
N GLN A 71 5.80 -3.11 -7.72
CA GLN A 71 7.26 -3.01 -7.59
C GLN A 71 7.99 -3.89 -8.61
N ALA A 72 7.55 -5.13 -8.82
CA ALA A 72 8.13 -6.00 -9.83
C ALA A 72 7.99 -5.45 -11.26
N SER A 73 6.91 -4.71 -11.56
CA SER A 73 6.76 -4.01 -12.85
C SER A 73 7.64 -2.75 -12.95
N ALA A 74 7.82 -2.00 -11.86
CA ALA A 74 8.66 -0.80 -11.87
C ALA A 74 10.15 -1.15 -12.10
N ASP A 75 10.64 -2.25 -11.52
CA ASP A 75 12.01 -2.73 -11.73
C ASP A 75 12.25 -3.20 -13.17
N GLN A 76 11.21 -3.61 -13.91
CA GLN A 76 11.32 -4.02 -15.32
C GLN A 76 11.42 -2.81 -16.28
N ASP A 77 10.77 -1.69 -15.96
CA ASP A 77 10.83 -0.47 -16.77
C ASP A 77 12.17 0.27 -16.59
N ASP A 78 12.78 0.23 -15.41
CA ASP A 78 14.11 0.79 -15.14
C ASP A 78 15.26 -0.05 -15.77
N ALA A 79 15.00 -1.32 -16.08
CA ALA A 79 15.98 -2.24 -16.67
C ALA A 79 16.19 -2.06 -18.19
N MET A 80 15.58 -1.06 -18.84
CA MET A 80 15.80 -0.75 -20.25
C MET A 80 16.54 0.58 -20.48
N PRO A 81 17.84 0.70 -20.15
CA PRO A 81 18.66 1.75 -20.71
C PRO A 81 19.16 1.33 -22.09
N PHE A 82 18.70 2.04 -23.11
CA PHE A 82 19.39 2.23 -24.40
C PHE A 82 19.43 1.03 -25.38
N THR A 83 18.34 0.81 -26.13
CA THR A 83 18.46 0.18 -27.46
C THR A 83 18.68 1.26 -28.53
N SER A 84 19.96 1.45 -28.85
CA SER A 84 20.54 1.95 -30.11
C SER A 84 20.00 3.24 -30.74
N ARG A 85 20.73 4.34 -30.53
CA ARG A 85 21.17 5.17 -31.67
C ARG A 85 22.25 4.38 -32.41
N ARG A 86 21.94 3.85 -33.59
CA ARG A 86 22.97 3.58 -34.61
C ARG A 86 22.69 4.49 -35.81
N ARG A 87 23.64 5.43 -35.95
CA ARG A 87 24.18 6.08 -37.15
C ARG A 87 23.22 6.49 -38.25
#